data_AF-A0A7W1BD20-F1
#
_entry.id   AF-A0A7W1BD20-F1
#
_cell.length_a   1.000
_cell.length_b   1.000
_cell.length_c   1.000
_cell.angle_alpha   90.00
_cell.angle_beta   90.00
_cell.angle_gamma   90.00
#
_symmetry.space_group_name_H-M   'P 1'
#
loop_
_entity.id
_entity.type
_entity.pdbx_description
1 polymer ?
#
loop_
_entity_poly.entity_id
_entity_poly.type
_entity_poly.pdbx_seq_one_letter_code
_entity_poly.pdbx_strand_id
1 'polypeptide(L)'
;ALAAGPHAALRILEDEGWRRHRLRKNAEHLRSGIAALGHPVDPALAGHILPLLLGDAERTSRAGHLLRDEGFLVGAVRPLSVPPGKSRLRITVSAAHSRE
;
A
#
# COMPACT_ATOMS: atom_id res chain seq x y z
N ALA A 1 19.86 -5.40 -24.13
CA ALA A 1 18.71 -6.11 -23.52
C ALA A 1 18.10 -5.37 -22.31
N LEU A 2 18.89 -4.83 -21.38
CA LEU A 2 18.38 -4.19 -20.15
C LEU A 2 17.37 -3.04 -20.38
N ALA A 3 17.55 -2.25 -21.45
CA ALA A 3 16.67 -1.13 -21.78
C ALA A 3 15.33 -1.53 -22.43
N ALA A 4 15.21 -2.75 -22.97
CA ALA A 4 14.02 -3.17 -23.70
C ALA A 4 12.80 -3.36 -22.78
N GLY A 5 13.01 -3.88 -21.56
CA GLY A 5 11.95 -4.07 -20.56
C GLY A 5 11.30 -2.75 -20.12
N PRO A 6 12.08 -1.76 -19.62
CA PRO A 6 11.55 -0.45 -19.27
C PRO A 6 10.87 0.26 -20.44
N HIS A 7 11.40 0.17 -21.65
CA HIS A 7 10.77 0.77 -22.84
C HIS A 7 9.39 0.16 -23.12
N ALA A 8 9.26 -1.17 -23.08
CA ALA A 8 7.97 -1.84 -23.22
C ALA A 8 7.00 -1.46 -22.08
N ALA A 9 7.49 -1.35 -20.84
CA ALA A 9 6.67 -0.94 -19.70
C ALA A 9 6.13 0.48 -19.86
N LEU A 10 6.91 1.43 -20.39
CA LEU A 10 6.45 2.79 -20.65
C LEU A 10 5.33 2.82 -21.69
N ARG A 11 5.48 2.06 -22.79
CA ARG A 11 4.42 1.94 -23.82
C ARG A 11 3.13 1.37 -23.23
N ILE A 12 3.23 0.32 -22.41
CA ILE A 12 2.07 -0.23 -21.70
C ILE A 12 1.43 0.83 -20.79
N LEU A 13 2.21 1.65 -20.09
CA LEU A 13 1.67 2.71 -19.25
C LEU A 13 0.97 3.82 -20.05
N GLU A 14 1.43 4.11 -21.26
CA GLU A 14 0.80 5.06 -22.17
C GLU A 14 -0.54 4.51 -22.69
N ASP A 15 -0.53 3.27 -23.21
CA ASP A 15 -1.67 2.65 -23.88
C ASP A 15 -2.74 2.16 -22.89
N GLU A 16 -2.34 1.62 -21.73
CA GLU A 16 -3.21 0.94 -20.78
C GLU A 16 -3.65 1.82 -19.62
N GLY A 17 -4.31 2.95 -19.92
CA GLY A 17 -4.86 3.88 -18.92
C GLY A 17 -5.81 3.22 -17.89
N TRP A 18 -6.42 2.08 -18.26
CA TRP A 18 -7.27 1.28 -17.37
C TRP A 18 -6.55 0.84 -16.09
N ARG A 19 -5.23 0.58 -16.14
CA ARG A 19 -4.44 0.15 -14.97
C ARG A 19 -4.45 1.22 -13.89
N ARG A 20 -4.26 2.50 -14.26
CA ARG A 20 -4.33 3.64 -13.34
C ARG A 20 -5.73 3.82 -12.76
N HIS A 21 -6.76 3.57 -13.55
CA HIS A 21 -8.15 3.63 -13.07
C HIS A 21 -8.46 2.54 -12.05
N ARG A 22 -8.09 1.29 -12.37
CA ARG A 22 -8.24 0.15 -11.47
C ARG A 22 -7.44 0.33 -10.18
N LEU A 23 -6.19 0.82 -10.27
CA LEU A 23 -5.37 1.14 -9.11
C LEU A 23 -6.07 2.12 -8.15
N ARG A 24 -6.61 3.22 -8.67
CA ARG A 24 -7.35 4.23 -7.88
C ARG A 24 -8.58 3.61 -7.22
N LYS A 25 -9.40 2.89 -7.99
CA LYS A 25 -10.58 2.18 -7.48
C LYS A 25 -10.26 1.15 -6.39
N ASN A 26 -9.15 0.42 -6.54
CA ASN A 26 -8.71 -0.55 -5.55
C ASN A 26 -8.22 0.16 -4.27
N ALA A 27 -7.47 1.26 -4.42
CA ALA A 27 -6.98 2.04 -3.28
C ALA A 27 -8.13 2.69 -2.51
N GLU A 28 -9.13 3.24 -3.20
CA GLU A 28 -10.36 3.76 -2.60
C GLU A 28 -11.14 2.68 -1.86
N HIS A 29 -11.36 1.52 -2.49
CA HIS A 29 -12.07 0.41 -1.87
C HIS A 29 -11.39 -0.05 -0.57
N LEU A 30 -10.08 -0.29 -0.62
CA LEU A 30 -9.33 -0.71 0.57
C LEU A 30 -9.29 0.39 1.64
N ARG A 31 -9.13 1.67 1.24
CA ARG A 31 -9.18 2.81 2.17
C ARG A 31 -10.51 2.87 2.91
N SER A 32 -11.62 2.73 2.20
CA SER A 32 -12.96 2.72 2.79
C SER A 32 -13.17 1.53 3.72
N GLY A 33 -12.72 0.34 3.33
CA GLY A 33 -12.80 -0.86 4.19
C GLY A 33 -12.00 -0.71 5.49
N ILE A 34 -10.75 -0.23 5.39
CA ILE A 34 -9.90 0.03 6.56
C ILE A 34 -10.53 1.10 7.47
N ALA A 35 -11.10 2.16 6.90
CA ALA A 35 -11.79 3.19 7.68
C ALA A 35 -13.04 2.65 8.39
N ALA A 36 -13.82 1.79 7.73
CA ALA A 36 -14.99 1.14 8.32
C ALA A 36 -14.65 0.21 9.49
N LEU A 37 -13.42 -0.34 9.52
CA LEU A 37 -12.88 -1.12 10.63
C LEU A 37 -12.36 -0.25 11.80
N GLY A 38 -12.58 1.06 11.78
CA GLY A 38 -12.16 1.98 12.85
C GLY A 38 -10.70 2.44 12.73
N HIS A 39 -10.09 2.26 11.56
CA HIS A 39 -8.70 2.63 11.30
C HIS A 39 -8.58 3.67 10.17
N PRO A 40 -9.17 4.88 10.30
CA PRO A 40 -9.18 5.84 9.22
C PRO A 40 -7.76 6.13 8.70
N VAL A 41 -7.56 5.94 7.40
CA VAL A 41 -6.36 6.38 6.69
C VAL A 41 -6.55 7.84 6.33
N ASP A 42 -5.50 8.65 6.50
CA ASP A 42 -5.53 10.08 6.22
C ASP A 42 -6.12 10.37 4.81
N PRO A 43 -7.27 11.06 4.72
CA PRO A 43 -7.91 11.39 3.45
C PRO A 43 -7.06 12.27 2.53
N ALA A 44 -6.14 13.06 3.09
CA ALA A 44 -5.20 13.87 2.30
C ALA A 44 -4.22 12.99 1.50
N LEU A 45 -4.05 11.72 1.88
CA LEU A 45 -3.24 10.75 1.18
C LEU A 45 -4.08 10.05 0.09
N ALA A 46 -4.27 10.74 -1.03
CA ALA A 46 -5.01 10.25 -2.21
C ALA A 46 -4.23 9.20 -3.06
N GLY A 47 -3.09 8.70 -2.57
CA GLY A 47 -2.23 7.77 -3.29
C GLY A 47 -2.66 6.30 -3.22
N HIS A 48 -1.87 5.44 -3.87
CA HIS A 48 -1.99 3.97 -3.83
C HIS A 48 -1.19 3.33 -2.68
N ILE A 49 -0.53 4.15 -1.87
CA ILE A 49 0.14 3.74 -0.63
C ILE A 49 -0.76 4.20 0.52
N LEU A 50 -1.25 3.26 1.31
CA LEU A 50 -2.12 3.51 2.47
C LEU A 50 -1.31 3.25 3.74
N PRO A 51 -0.84 4.31 4.44
CA PRO A 51 -0.15 4.14 5.70
C PRO A 51 -1.14 3.96 6.85
N LEU A 52 -1.02 2.85 7.57
CA LEU A 52 -1.74 2.64 8.83
C LEU A 52 -0.80 2.94 10.00
N LEU A 53 -0.97 4.11 10.61
CA LEU A 53 -0.14 4.58 11.72
C LEU A 53 -0.41 3.76 12.99
N LEU A 54 0.66 3.19 13.54
CA LEU A 54 0.63 2.46 14.82
C LEU A 54 1.49 3.14 15.89
N GLY A 55 2.37 4.06 15.47
CA GLY A 55 3.23 4.88 16.31
C GLY A 55 4.45 4.13 16.84
N ASP A 56 4.20 3.03 17.54
CA ASP A 56 5.20 2.20 18.18
C ASP A 56 5.85 1.19 17.21
N ALA A 57 7.17 1.00 17.34
CA ALA A 57 7.96 0.17 16.44
C ALA A 57 7.69 -1.33 16.64
N GLU A 58 7.60 -1.78 17.89
CA GLU A 58 7.37 -3.19 18.24
C GLU A 58 5.95 -3.62 17.85
N ARG A 59 4.95 -2.81 18.18
CA ARG A 59 3.56 -3.00 17.74
C ARG A 59 3.47 -3.09 16.21
N THR A 60 4.21 -2.24 15.50
CA THR A 60 4.23 -2.27 14.02
C THR A 60 4.87 -3.55 13.48
N SER A 61 5.99 -3.99 14.07
CA SER A 61 6.66 -5.23 13.66
C SER A 61 5.76 -6.44 13.92
N ARG A 62 5.17 -6.52 15.12
CA ARG A 62 4.25 -7.60 15.50
C ARG A 62 3.03 -7.66 14.59
N ALA A 63 2.42 -6.52 14.27
CA ALA A 63 1.29 -6.49 13.34
C ALA A 63 1.70 -6.96 11.93
N GLY A 64 2.89 -6.59 11.47
CA GLY A 64 3.42 -7.07 10.19
C GLY A 64 3.68 -8.58 10.16
N HIS A 65 4.12 -9.16 11.29
CA HIS A 65 4.25 -10.62 11.43
C HIS A 65 2.90 -11.33 11.42
N LEU A 66 1.93 -10.87 12.21
CA LEU A 66 0.59 -11.44 12.24
C LEU A 66 -0.07 -11.42 10.86
N LEU A 67 0.04 -10.30 10.13
CA LEU A 67 -0.48 -10.20 8.77
C LEU A 67 0.19 -11.21 7.83
N ARG A 68 1.50 -11.40 7.96
CA ARG A 68 2.24 -12.39 7.16
C ARG A 68 1.77 -13.80 7.44
N ASP A 69 1.53 -14.14 8.70
CA ASP A 69 1.06 -15.48 9.11
C ASP A 69 -0.33 -15.77 8.53
N GLU A 70 -1.16 -14.73 8.36
CA GLU A 70 -2.45 -14.77 7.66
C GLU A 70 -2.32 -14.66 6.12
N GLY A 71 -1.11 -14.72 5.56
CA GLY A 71 -0.87 -14.68 4.11
C GLY A 71 -0.75 -13.28 3.49
N PHE A 72 -0.78 -12.21 4.29
CA PHE A 72 -0.69 -10.82 3.82
C PHE A 72 0.72 -10.24 3.99
N LEU A 73 1.40 -9.99 2.88
CA LEU A 73 2.70 -9.32 2.89
C LEU A 73 2.54 -7.79 2.98
N VAL A 74 2.63 -7.25 4.19
CA VAL A 74 2.58 -5.79 4.45
C VAL A 74 3.88 -5.30 5.09
N GLY A 75 4.42 -4.19 4.58
CA GLY A 75 5.68 -3.62 5.07
C GLY A 75 5.52 -2.92 6.42
N ALA A 76 6.27 -3.33 7.44
CA ALA A 76 6.39 -2.63 8.72
C ALA A 76 7.49 -1.56 8.64
N VAL A 77 7.11 -0.28 8.61
CA VAL A 77 8.05 0.86 8.52
C VAL A 77 8.24 1.47 9.91
N ARG A 78 9.49 1.59 10.34
CA ARG A 78 9.89 1.94 11.72
C ARG A 78 11.10 2.90 11.74
N PRO A 79 11.52 3.40 12.91
CA PRO A 79 12.66 4.33 13.02
C PRO A 79 13.92 3.86 12.30
N LEU A 80 14.76 4.82 11.91
CA LEU A 80 15.76 4.82 10.82
C LEU A 80 15.21 5.19 9.44
N SER A 81 13.96 4.84 9.12
CA SER A 81 13.30 5.27 7.87
C SER A 81 12.16 6.27 8.09
N VAL A 82 11.69 6.43 9.33
CA VAL A 82 10.69 7.42 9.74
C VAL A 82 11.02 7.98 11.13
N PRO A 83 10.47 9.14 11.53
CA PRO A 83 10.64 9.66 12.88
C PRO A 83 10.09 8.70 13.97
N PRO A 84 10.62 8.74 15.20
CA PRO A 84 10.03 8.07 16.35
C PRO A 84 8.55 8.42 16.54
N GLY A 85 7.74 7.47 17.01
CA GLY A 85 6.29 7.67 17.17
C GLY A 85 5.49 7.74 15.87
N LYS A 86 6.13 7.52 14.70
CA LYS A 86 5.48 7.51 13.38
C LYS A 86 5.62 6.16 12.65
N SER A 87 5.85 5.09 13.40
CA SER A 87 5.86 3.73 12.86
C SER A 87 4.49 3.38 12.28
N ARG A 88 4.49 2.67 11.15
CA ARG A 88 3.28 2.41 10.36
C ARG A 88 3.40 1.14 9.53
N LEU A 89 2.26 0.50 9.28
CA LEU A 89 2.16 -0.46 8.19
C LEU A 89 2.02 0.31 6.87
N ARG A 90 2.84 -0.04 5.88
CA ARG A 90 2.80 0.52 4.53
C ARG A 90 2.12 -0.49 3.60
N ILE A 91 0.83 -0.27 3.37
CA ILE A 91 0.05 -1.09 2.45
C ILE A 91 0.16 -0.47 1.06
N THR A 92 0.68 -1.23 0.09
CA THR A 92 0.81 -0.77 -1.30
C THR A 92 -0.20 -1.50 -2.17
N VAL A 93 -1.12 -0.75 -2.77
CA VAL A 93 -2.15 -1.31 -3.64
C VAL A 93 -1.62 -1.40 -5.07
N SER A 94 -1.99 -2.46 -5.77
CA SER A 94 -1.70 -2.68 -7.18
C SER A 94 -2.98 -2.74 -8.01
N ALA A 95 -2.88 -2.42 -9.30
CA ALA A 95 -3.92 -2.70 -10.27
C ALA A 95 -4.21 -4.21 -10.41
N ALA A 96 -3.26 -5.07 -10.03
CA ALA A 96 -3.41 -6.52 -10.08
C ALA A 96 -4.32 -7.07 -8.97
N HIS A 97 -4.49 -6.36 -7.84
CA HIS A 97 -5.39 -6.82 -6.78
C HIS A 97 -6.85 -6.92 -7.29
N SER A 98 -7.53 -7.99 -6.88
CA SER A 98 -8.97 -8.18 -6.98
C SER A 98 -9.69 -7.58 -5.76
N ARG A 99 -11.02 -7.56 -5.80
CA ARG A 99 -11.87 -7.19 -4.65
C ARG A 99 -12.38 -8.42 -3.88
N GLU A 100 -12.19 -9.59 -4.46
CA GLU A 100 -12.27 -10.93 -3.85
C GLU A 100 -10.91 -11.22 -3.21
#